data_AF-A0A9P0TPR6-F1
#
_entry.id   AF-A0A9P0TPR6-F1
#
_cell.length_a   1.000
_cell.length_b   1.000
_cell.length_c   1.000
_cell.angle_alpha   90.00
_cell.angle_beta   90.00
_cell.angle_gamma   90.00
#
_symmetry.space_group_name_H-M   'P 1'
#
loop_
_entity.id
_entity.type
_entity.pdbx_description
1 polymer ?
#
loop_
_entity_poly.entity_id
_entity_poly.type
_entity_poly.pdbx_seq_one_letter_code
_entity_poly.pdbx_strand_id
1 'polypeptide(L)'
;MHFYSTFVFPKYQSEAKENIIKSKTFQTTFTVYSSMQKKKIRVCQRAFLRILHITKHRVQYIAKRFVESGGEPVKERRGGSHKSKKFAAKKNAVMLFINMFYVDEPHYCRGHSERRYLPAELSINKMRKMYNNQEGLEEDLKVKKGYFRKIFNNNYNLGFGSPRTDVCSVCLQLFEKIKRESDETEKQRLCVESRVHKLKAKAFYALVKEEQSDLKTLSFDCQKNLPLPKTPDQITYYPRQLYLYNCTVVEGSSKAPMTRENVFAYCWTEDEYAKGANEITSVLWHRLGNTDFTGIRTVRLIADGCPGQNKNSIMLTMCSKWLLIVRIVFPVVGHSFLPPDRVFAHVEKETRKLECNITPENYLDIIGSHSTIVRLG
;
A
#
# COMPACT_ATOMS: atom_id res chain seq x y z
N MET A 1 11.77 38.62 31.28
CA MET A 1 11.80 39.06 32.69
C MET A 1 12.65 38.07 33.48
N HIS A 2 13.92 38.39 33.72
CA HIS A 2 14.80 37.61 34.58
C HIS A 2 14.64 38.10 36.02
N PHE A 3 14.32 37.20 36.94
CA PHE A 3 14.22 37.52 38.37
C PHE A 3 15.26 36.71 39.14
N TYR A 4 16.29 37.41 39.63
CA TYR A 4 17.20 36.90 40.64
C TYR A 4 16.70 37.33 42.04
N SER A 5 16.48 36.37 42.92
CA SER A 5 16.29 36.59 44.35
C SER A 5 17.64 36.51 45.05
N THR A 6 18.12 37.62 45.60
CA THR A 6 19.31 37.66 46.45
C THR A 6 18.85 37.70 47.91
N PHE A 7 19.36 36.78 48.73
CA PHE A 7 19.18 36.77 50.18
C PHE A 7 20.46 37.31 50.83
N VAL A 8 20.34 38.26 51.75
CA VAL A 8 21.47 38.82 52.51
C VAL A 8 21.35 38.34 53.96
N PHE A 9 22.43 37.77 54.49
CA PHE A 9 22.53 37.33 55.89
C PHE A 9 23.35 38.32 56.73
N PRO A 10 22.98 38.57 57.99
CA PRO A 10 23.86 39.25 58.94
C PRO A 10 24.97 38.29 59.41
N LYS A 11 26.21 38.80 59.49
CA LYS A 11 27.36 38.10 60.08
C LYS A 11 27.17 38.00 61.60
N TYR A 12 27.37 36.80 62.16
CA TYR A 12 27.69 36.66 63.58
C TYR A 12 28.76 35.59 63.77
N GLN A 13 29.77 35.94 64.58
CA GLN A 13 30.93 35.11 64.89
C GLN A 13 30.53 33.89 65.71
N SER A 14 31.17 32.76 65.41
CA SER A 14 31.03 31.50 66.11
C SER A 14 31.90 31.48 67.36
N GLU A 15 31.27 31.28 68.53
CA GLU A 15 31.91 30.54 69.61
C GLU A 15 31.09 29.28 69.88
N ALA A 16 31.81 28.17 69.99
CA ALA A 16 31.28 26.82 70.08
C ALA A 16 30.54 26.60 71.41
N LYS A 17 29.37 25.97 71.35
CA LYS A 17 28.86 25.01 72.34
C LYS A 17 27.65 24.26 71.77
N GLU A 18 27.67 22.94 71.93
CA GLU A 18 26.55 22.04 71.62
C GLU A 18 25.25 22.53 72.26
N ASN A 19 24.12 22.44 71.53
CA ASN A 19 22.81 22.00 72.06
C ASN A 19 21.66 22.21 71.07
N ILE A 20 20.82 21.17 70.95
CA ILE A 20 19.37 21.18 70.67
C ILE A 20 18.94 21.79 69.31
N ILE A 21 18.46 20.94 68.40
CA ILE A 21 17.82 21.34 67.13
C ILE A 21 16.49 22.03 67.45
N LYS A 22 16.55 23.34 67.76
CA LYS A 22 15.38 24.22 67.78
C LYS A 22 14.86 24.40 66.35
N SER A 23 13.56 24.32 66.15
CA SER A 23 12.94 24.60 64.85
C SER A 23 13.44 25.94 64.32
N LYS A 24 14.09 25.97 63.15
CA LYS A 24 14.63 27.20 62.57
C LYS A 24 13.48 28.16 62.22
N THR A 25 13.19 29.11 63.10
CA THR A 25 12.26 30.21 62.84
C THR A 25 12.92 31.15 61.84
N PHE A 26 12.47 31.16 60.58
CA PHE A 26 13.01 32.05 59.55
C PHE A 26 12.14 33.30 59.41
N GLN A 27 12.76 34.47 59.33
CA GLN A 27 12.07 35.73 59.08
C GLN A 27 11.98 35.96 57.56
N THR A 28 10.77 36.12 57.03
CA THR A 28 10.57 36.36 55.60
C THR A 28 10.38 37.86 55.34
N THR A 29 11.19 38.42 54.43
CA THR A 29 11.01 39.79 53.94
C THR A 29 10.40 39.77 52.54
N PHE A 30 9.37 40.59 52.31
CA PHE A 30 8.68 40.68 51.01
C PHE A 30 9.11 41.95 50.30
N THR A 31 9.57 41.81 49.05
CA THR A 31 9.94 42.94 48.20
C THR A 31 9.28 42.82 46.83
N VAL A 32 8.84 43.95 46.28
CA VAL A 32 8.31 44.05 44.91
C VAL A 32 9.14 45.07 44.15
N TYR A 33 9.40 44.81 42.87
CA TYR A 33 10.15 45.74 42.02
C TYR A 33 9.24 46.85 41.49
N SER A 34 9.57 48.10 41.77
CA SER A 34 8.88 49.27 41.19
C SER A 34 9.58 49.69 39.91
N SER A 35 8.85 49.66 38.79
CA SER A 35 9.35 50.12 37.49
C SER A 35 9.65 51.62 37.49
N MET A 36 8.85 52.42 38.20
CA MET A 36 9.01 53.88 38.29
C MET A 36 10.26 54.29 39.06
N GLN A 37 10.57 53.59 40.15
CA GLN A 37 11.74 53.90 40.99
C GLN A 37 12.97 53.03 40.67
N LYS A 38 12.85 52.12 39.68
CA LYS A 38 13.84 51.10 39.30
C LYS A 38 14.51 50.39 40.49
N LYS A 39 13.76 50.18 41.59
CA LYS A 39 14.28 49.59 42.82
C LYS A 39 13.30 48.61 43.45
N LYS A 40 13.85 47.69 44.26
CA LYS A 40 13.06 46.76 45.08
C LYS A 40 12.54 47.51 46.32
N ILE A 41 11.22 47.58 46.47
CA ILE A 41 10.55 48.22 47.59
C ILE A 41 10.07 47.13 48.56
N ARG A 42 10.35 47.31 49.85
CA ARG A 42 9.85 46.41 50.90
C ARG A 42 8.36 46.66 51.13
N VAL A 43 7.58 45.59 51.13
CA VAL A 43 6.13 45.64 51.30
C VAL A 43 5.68 44.68 52.40
N CYS A 44 4.45 44.87 52.89
CA CYS A 44 3.84 43.88 53.78
C CYS A 44 3.42 42.63 53.01
N GLN A 45 3.27 41.50 53.71
CA GLN A 45 2.85 40.23 53.09
C GLN A 45 1.52 40.37 52.34
N ARG A 46 0.53 41.09 52.90
CA ARG A 46 -0.78 41.30 52.26
C ARG A 46 -0.65 42.01 50.91
N ALA A 47 0.19 43.05 50.84
CA ALA A 47 0.46 43.76 49.59
C ALA A 47 1.17 42.85 48.58
N PHE A 48 2.19 42.09 49.00
CA PHE A 48 2.91 41.16 48.13
C PHE A 48 1.99 40.12 47.47
N LEU A 49 1.10 39.49 48.26
CA LEU A 49 0.16 38.48 47.78
C LEU A 49 -0.86 39.06 46.81
N ARG A 50 -1.38 40.27 47.09
CA ARG A 50 -2.35 40.95 46.22
C ARG A 50 -1.71 41.41 44.91
N ILE A 51 -0.53 42.03 44.95
CA ILE A 51 0.14 42.56 43.77
C ILE A 51 0.54 41.45 42.79
N LEU A 52 1.03 40.31 43.30
CA LEU A 52 1.47 39.20 42.44
C LEU A 52 0.38 38.17 42.15
N HIS A 53 -0.81 38.31 42.74
CA HIS A 53 -1.90 37.34 42.68
C HIS A 53 -1.47 35.90 43.06
N ILE A 54 -0.68 35.78 44.13
CA ILE A 54 -0.19 34.50 44.65
C ILE A 54 -0.82 34.22 46.02
N THR A 55 -1.15 32.95 46.29
CA THR A 55 -1.71 32.54 47.58
C THR A 55 -0.66 32.45 48.68
N LYS A 56 -1.06 32.72 49.93
CA LYS A 56 -0.18 32.64 51.12
C LYS A 56 0.51 31.27 51.22
N HIS A 57 -0.24 30.19 50.96
CA HIS A 57 0.26 28.82 51.03
C HIS A 57 1.41 28.58 50.04
N ARG A 58 1.31 29.09 48.81
CA ARG A 58 2.34 28.91 47.79
C ARG A 58 3.65 29.63 48.18
N VAL A 59 3.55 30.82 48.75
CA VAL A 59 4.71 31.59 49.23
C VAL A 59 5.38 30.89 50.41
N GLN A 60 4.60 30.41 51.38
CA GLN A 60 5.12 29.67 52.53
C GLN A 60 5.80 28.36 52.13
N TYR A 61 5.20 27.63 51.20
CA TYR A 61 5.76 26.38 50.69
C TYR A 61 7.11 26.59 49.98
N ILE A 62 7.20 27.62 49.11
CA ILE A 62 8.44 27.94 48.42
C ILE A 62 9.51 28.40 49.43
N ALA A 63 9.17 29.27 50.38
CA ALA A 63 10.10 29.73 51.40
C ALA A 63 10.63 28.57 52.26
N LYS A 64 9.75 27.65 52.68
CA LYS A 64 10.13 26.45 53.43
C LYS A 64 11.12 25.59 52.64
N ARG A 65 10.79 25.27 51.37
CA ARG A 65 11.66 24.45 50.52
C ARG A 65 12.99 25.11 50.19
N PHE A 66 13.00 26.43 50.05
CA PHE A 66 14.22 27.21 49.82
C PHE A 66 15.16 27.15 51.02
N VAL A 67 14.63 27.17 52.25
CA VAL A 67 15.42 26.99 53.47
C VAL A 67 15.92 25.54 53.59
N GLU A 68 15.06 24.56 53.31
CA GLU A 68 15.42 23.13 53.34
C GLU A 68 16.47 22.76 52.28
N SER A 69 16.49 23.45 51.13
CA SER A 69 17.47 23.24 50.06
C SER A 69 18.78 24.02 50.27
N GLY A 70 18.98 24.66 51.42
CA GLY A 70 20.21 25.41 51.71
C GLY A 70 20.36 26.71 50.89
N GLY A 71 19.25 27.27 50.38
CA GLY A 71 19.27 28.50 49.59
C GLY A 71 19.25 28.30 48.07
N GLU A 72 19.03 27.07 47.59
CA GLU A 72 18.86 26.83 46.16
C GLU A 72 17.40 27.02 45.71
N PRO A 73 17.15 27.68 44.56
CA PRO A 73 15.81 27.79 43.99
C PRO A 73 15.23 26.41 43.64
N VAL A 74 13.93 26.24 43.88
CA VAL A 74 13.23 24.97 43.63
C VAL A 74 13.26 24.63 42.14
N LYS A 75 13.91 23.50 41.78
CA LYS A 75 13.95 22.99 40.40
C LYS A 75 12.56 22.55 39.93
N GLU A 76 12.17 22.90 38.69
CA GLU A 76 10.93 22.44 38.05
C GLU A 76 10.96 20.92 37.86
N ARG A 77 9.89 20.22 38.25
CA ARG A 77 9.77 18.76 38.17
C ARG A 77 8.52 18.31 37.40
N ARG A 78 7.76 19.24 36.82
CA ARG A 78 6.61 18.94 35.95
C ARG A 78 7.12 18.56 34.56
N GLY A 79 6.61 17.43 34.05
CA GLY A 79 7.01 16.87 32.76
C GLY A 79 8.13 15.84 32.88
N GLY A 80 7.87 14.64 32.37
CA GLY A 80 8.81 13.52 32.36
C GLY A 80 8.11 12.21 31.97
N SER A 81 8.70 11.44 31.05
CA SER A 81 8.13 10.17 30.56
C SER A 81 8.36 9.02 31.55
N HIS A 82 7.63 9.01 32.68
CA HIS A 82 7.69 7.91 33.65
C HIS A 82 7.19 6.57 33.06
N LYS A 83 6.34 6.61 32.01
CA LYS A 83 5.81 5.40 31.36
C LYS A 83 6.87 4.64 30.55
N SER A 84 7.83 5.32 29.92
CA SER A 84 8.81 4.68 29.03
C SER A 84 9.69 3.64 29.75
N LYS A 85 10.16 3.96 30.96
CA LYS A 85 10.99 3.04 31.78
C LYS A 85 10.21 1.82 32.28
N LYS A 86 8.94 1.99 32.68
CA LYS A 86 8.09 0.89 33.19
C LYS A 86 7.75 -0.16 32.12
N PHE A 87 7.73 0.22 30.84
CA PHE A 87 7.37 -0.68 29.74
C PHE A 87 8.57 -1.21 28.94
N ALA A 88 9.80 -0.98 29.40
CA ALA A 88 11.02 -1.40 28.69
C ALA A 88 11.12 -2.94 28.58
N ALA A 89 10.86 -3.67 29.66
CA ALA A 89 10.88 -5.14 29.67
C ALA A 89 9.86 -5.73 28.67
N LYS A 90 8.61 -5.23 28.68
CA LYS A 90 7.57 -5.59 27.71
C LYS A 90 8.00 -5.34 26.26
N LYS A 91 8.63 -4.19 26.03
CA LYS A 91 9.09 -3.82 24.69
C LYS A 91 10.16 -4.80 24.21
N ASN A 92 11.13 -5.12 25.05
CA ASN A 92 12.22 -6.03 24.71
C ASN A 92 11.72 -7.45 24.45
N ALA A 93 10.82 -7.97 25.30
CA ALA A 93 10.22 -9.30 25.11
C ALA A 93 9.47 -9.42 23.78
N VAL A 94 8.68 -8.40 23.42
CA VAL A 94 7.98 -8.36 22.12
C VAL A 94 8.96 -8.27 20.95
N MET A 95 10.05 -7.50 21.08
CA MET A 95 11.07 -7.39 20.03
C MET A 95 11.82 -8.72 19.82
N LEU A 96 12.19 -9.41 20.90
CA LEU A 96 12.80 -10.74 20.82
C LEU A 96 11.89 -11.73 20.10
N PHE A 97 10.60 -11.76 20.44
CA PHE A 97 9.62 -12.59 19.76
C PHE A 97 9.49 -12.27 18.27
N ILE A 98 9.43 -10.99 17.89
CA ILE A 98 9.35 -10.61 16.46
C ILE A 98 10.60 -11.05 15.69
N ASN A 99 11.78 -10.97 16.33
CA ASN A 99 13.05 -11.39 15.71
C ASN A 99 13.15 -12.91 15.49
N MET A 100 12.32 -13.72 16.16
CA MET A 100 12.26 -15.18 15.91
C MET A 100 11.63 -15.53 14.56
N PHE A 101 10.83 -14.63 13.99
CA PHE A 101 10.27 -14.85 12.66
C PHE A 101 11.36 -14.60 11.62
N TYR A 102 11.83 -15.69 11.00
CA TYR A 102 12.85 -15.69 9.97
C TYR A 102 12.59 -14.59 8.93
N VAL A 103 13.63 -13.82 8.65
CA VAL A 103 13.58 -12.71 7.73
C VAL A 103 14.25 -13.14 6.44
N ASP A 104 13.46 -13.50 5.43
CA ASP A 104 13.98 -13.83 4.10
C ASP A 104 14.89 -12.69 3.59
N GLU A 105 16.13 -13.07 3.32
CA GLU A 105 17.14 -12.22 2.69
C GLU A 105 16.80 -11.96 1.22
N PRO A 106 17.37 -10.88 0.64
CA PRO A 106 16.85 -10.25 -0.55
C PRO A 106 16.79 -11.20 -1.74
N HIS A 107 15.57 -11.32 -2.29
CA HIS A 107 15.30 -11.90 -3.59
C HIS A 107 16.38 -11.47 -4.60
N TYR A 108 17.28 -12.41 -4.91
CA TYR A 108 18.36 -12.27 -5.87
C TYR A 108 17.85 -11.47 -7.09
N CYS A 109 18.56 -10.39 -7.42
CA CYS A 109 18.35 -9.59 -8.63
C CYS A 109 17.26 -8.49 -8.58
N ARG A 110 16.92 -7.94 -7.40
CA ARG A 110 16.19 -6.65 -7.26
C ARG A 110 17.05 -5.56 -6.63
N GLY A 111 17.04 -4.35 -7.20
CA GLY A 111 17.42 -3.12 -6.48
C GLY A 111 16.38 -2.83 -5.39
N HIS A 112 16.83 -2.58 -4.16
CA HIS A 112 16.00 -2.75 -2.97
C HIS A 112 15.04 -1.60 -2.65
N SER A 113 13.78 -1.98 -2.38
CA SER A 113 13.05 -1.46 -1.23
C SER A 113 13.58 -2.18 0.02
N GLU A 114 13.84 -1.44 1.10
CA GLU A 114 14.31 -2.00 2.38
C GLU A 114 13.22 -2.76 3.16
N ARG A 115 11.97 -2.79 2.64
CA ARG A 115 10.84 -3.41 3.33
C ARG A 115 10.83 -4.93 3.15
N ARG A 116 10.70 -5.64 4.27
CA ARG A 116 10.70 -7.11 4.33
C ARG A 116 9.29 -7.63 4.61
N TYR A 117 8.97 -8.87 4.23
CA TYR A 117 7.61 -9.40 4.33
C TYR A 117 7.56 -10.73 5.10
N LEU A 118 6.63 -10.83 6.05
CA LEU A 118 6.26 -12.05 6.76
C LEU A 118 5.26 -12.88 5.92
N PRO A 119 5.12 -14.19 6.18
CA PRO A 119 4.11 -15.03 5.53
C PRO A 119 2.70 -14.45 5.54
N ALA A 120 1.95 -14.69 4.46
CA ALA A 120 0.61 -14.13 4.24
C ALA A 120 -0.45 -14.62 5.24
N GLU A 121 -0.20 -15.75 5.88
CA GLU A 121 -1.08 -16.33 6.90
C GLU A 121 -0.93 -15.66 8.27
N LEU A 122 0.12 -14.86 8.45
CA LEU A 122 0.36 -14.12 9.67
C LEU A 122 -0.36 -12.77 9.62
N SER A 123 -0.68 -12.27 10.80
CA SER A 123 -1.18 -10.92 10.98
C SER A 123 -0.70 -10.41 12.34
N ILE A 124 -0.69 -9.09 12.54
CA ILE A 124 -0.35 -8.49 13.84
C ILE A 124 -1.17 -9.10 14.98
N ASN A 125 -2.45 -9.43 14.72
CA ASN A 125 -3.30 -10.05 15.72
C ASN A 125 -2.92 -11.52 15.98
N LYS A 126 -2.61 -12.29 14.93
CA LYS A 126 -2.19 -13.70 15.05
C LYS A 126 -0.84 -13.80 15.76
N MET A 127 0.14 -12.97 15.37
CA MET A 127 1.46 -12.90 16.02
C MET A 127 1.36 -12.50 17.49
N ARG A 128 0.52 -11.51 17.83
CA ARG A 128 0.28 -11.15 19.24
C ARG A 128 -0.36 -12.31 20.02
N LYS A 129 -1.32 -13.02 19.43
CA LYS A 129 -1.94 -14.19 20.07
C LYS A 129 -0.89 -15.27 20.33
N MET A 130 -0.03 -15.55 19.34
CA MET A 130 1.11 -16.46 19.48
C MET A 130 2.03 -16.02 20.63
N TYR A 131 2.44 -14.74 20.66
CA TYR A 131 3.26 -14.18 21.74
C TYR A 131 2.61 -14.38 23.13
N ASN A 132 1.36 -13.92 23.31
CA ASN A 132 0.68 -14.01 24.61
C ASN A 132 0.38 -15.46 25.05
N ASN A 133 0.42 -16.42 24.12
CA ASN A 133 0.17 -17.85 24.36
C ASN A 133 1.48 -18.66 24.41
N GLN A 134 2.66 -18.03 24.38
CA GLN A 134 3.91 -18.75 24.55
C GLN A 134 3.98 -19.38 25.95
N GLU A 135 4.37 -20.65 26.01
CA GLU A 135 4.62 -21.33 27.28
C GLU A 135 5.73 -20.63 28.05
N GLY A 136 5.53 -20.41 29.35
CA GLY A 136 6.48 -19.73 30.22
C GLY A 136 6.49 -18.20 30.14
N LEU A 137 5.59 -17.57 29.37
CA LEU A 137 5.48 -16.10 29.37
C LEU A 137 4.79 -15.60 30.66
N GLU A 138 5.50 -14.77 31.43
CA GLU A 138 4.93 -14.09 32.60
C GLU A 138 3.68 -13.28 32.24
N GLU A 139 2.64 -13.34 33.08
CA GLU A 139 1.38 -12.60 32.88
C GLU A 139 1.64 -11.09 32.73
N ASP A 140 2.61 -10.62 33.51
CA ASP A 140 3.05 -9.23 33.50
C ASP A 140 3.76 -8.82 32.21
N LEU A 141 4.12 -9.73 31.29
CA LEU A 141 4.72 -9.41 29.98
C LEU A 141 3.71 -9.48 28.82
N LYS A 142 2.47 -9.92 29.07
CA LYS A 142 1.41 -9.93 28.05
C LYS A 142 1.07 -8.51 27.59
N VAL A 143 0.72 -8.41 26.30
CA VAL A 143 0.47 -7.12 25.64
C VAL A 143 -0.87 -7.06 24.91
N LYS A 144 -1.45 -5.86 24.88
CA LYS A 144 -2.64 -5.55 24.08
C LYS A 144 -2.28 -5.32 22.62
N LYS A 145 -3.24 -5.52 21.72
CA LYS A 145 -3.07 -5.37 20.25
C LYS A 145 -2.48 -4.02 19.83
N GLY A 146 -2.97 -2.92 20.42
CA GLY A 146 -2.46 -1.58 20.11
C GLY A 146 -0.98 -1.41 20.47
N TYR A 147 -0.53 -2.01 21.58
CA TYR A 147 0.85 -1.93 22.03
C TYR A 147 1.78 -2.76 21.13
N PHE A 148 1.40 -4.00 20.83
CA PHE A 148 2.14 -4.87 19.90
C PHE A 148 2.24 -4.24 18.50
N ARG A 149 1.13 -3.69 17.97
CA ARG A 149 1.11 -2.99 16.67
C ARG A 149 2.06 -1.79 16.64
N LYS A 150 2.12 -1.03 17.73
CA LYS A 150 2.99 0.14 17.82
C LYS A 150 4.46 -0.25 17.77
N ILE A 151 4.85 -1.32 18.47
CA ILE A 151 6.23 -1.85 18.40
C ILE A 151 6.51 -2.36 16.99
N PHE A 152 5.63 -3.20 16.45
CA PHE A 152 5.79 -3.76 15.10
C PHE A 152 6.00 -2.67 14.04
N ASN A 153 5.15 -1.64 14.01
CA ASN A 153 5.22 -0.58 12.99
C ASN A 153 6.38 0.40 13.18
N ASN A 154 6.80 0.68 14.41
CA ASN A 154 7.79 1.71 14.69
C ASN A 154 9.22 1.17 14.77
N ASN A 155 9.38 -0.14 15.06
CA ASN A 155 10.69 -0.77 15.22
C ASN A 155 11.06 -1.67 14.04
N TYR A 156 10.12 -1.99 13.14
CA TYR A 156 10.36 -2.89 12.03
C TYR A 156 9.75 -2.37 10.73
N ASN A 157 10.52 -2.43 9.64
CA ASN A 157 10.01 -2.23 8.29
C ASN A 157 9.47 -3.55 7.71
N LEU A 158 8.50 -4.15 8.41
CA LEU A 158 7.88 -5.43 8.05
C LEU A 158 6.48 -5.22 7.47
N GLY A 159 6.14 -6.02 6.46
CA GLY A 159 4.79 -6.20 5.93
C GLY A 159 4.33 -7.64 6.08
N PHE A 160 3.06 -7.92 5.82
CA PHE A 160 2.57 -9.27 5.58
C PHE A 160 2.48 -9.46 4.07
N GLY A 161 3.02 -10.56 3.55
CA GLY A 161 2.85 -10.92 2.14
C GLY A 161 1.37 -11.11 1.83
N SER A 162 0.99 -10.94 0.58
CA SER A 162 -0.27 -11.46 0.08
C SER A 162 -0.01 -12.82 -0.58
N PRO A 163 -0.98 -13.75 -0.59
CA PRO A 163 -0.93 -14.86 -1.52
C PRO A 163 -0.70 -14.31 -2.93
N ARG A 164 0.20 -14.93 -3.66
CA ARG A 164 0.57 -14.55 -5.02
C ARG A 164 -0.56 -14.97 -5.97
N THR A 165 -1.48 -14.07 -6.28
CA THR A 165 -2.47 -14.24 -7.37
C THR A 165 -1.93 -13.63 -8.67
N ASP A 166 -2.25 -14.23 -9.81
CA ASP A 166 -1.85 -13.76 -11.16
C ASP A 166 -0.34 -13.60 -11.37
N VAL A 167 0.44 -14.59 -10.94
CA VAL A 167 1.91 -14.55 -11.08
C VAL A 167 2.35 -15.24 -12.36
N CYS A 168 3.18 -14.54 -13.14
CA CYS A 168 3.81 -15.09 -14.32
C CYS A 168 4.53 -16.43 -14.02
N SER A 169 4.11 -17.49 -14.72
CA SER A 169 4.69 -18.84 -14.61
C SER A 169 6.18 -18.86 -14.93
N VAL A 170 6.61 -18.09 -15.93
CA VAL A 170 8.04 -17.95 -16.29
C VAL A 170 8.83 -17.32 -15.14
N CYS A 171 8.29 -16.29 -14.49
CA CYS A 171 8.93 -15.71 -13.31
C CYS A 171 9.03 -16.70 -12.15
N LEU A 172 7.99 -17.50 -11.91
CA LEU A 172 8.02 -18.53 -10.87
C LEU A 172 9.06 -19.61 -11.19
N GLN A 173 9.09 -20.08 -12.44
CA GLN A 173 10.05 -21.09 -12.89
C GLN A 173 11.48 -20.58 -12.77
N LEU A 174 11.78 -19.37 -13.26
CA LEU A 174 13.11 -18.78 -13.16
C LEU A 174 13.51 -18.55 -11.70
N PHE A 175 12.58 -18.13 -10.85
CA PHE A 175 12.85 -17.96 -9.43
C PHE A 175 13.22 -19.29 -8.76
N GLU A 176 12.46 -20.35 -9.00
CA GLU A 176 12.75 -21.68 -8.46
C GLU A 176 14.07 -22.25 -8.99
N LYS A 177 14.36 -22.04 -10.28
CA LYS A 177 15.66 -22.42 -10.86
C LYS A 177 16.83 -21.69 -10.18
N ILE A 178 16.75 -20.37 -10.04
CA ILE A 178 17.78 -19.56 -9.36
C ILE A 178 18.00 -20.03 -7.91
N LYS A 179 16.92 -20.41 -7.22
CA LYS A 179 16.98 -20.86 -5.82
C LYS A 179 17.69 -22.21 -5.66
N ARG A 180 17.52 -23.11 -6.62
CA ARG A 180 18.08 -24.48 -6.58
C ARG A 180 19.46 -24.57 -7.22
N GLU A 181 19.81 -23.62 -8.08
CA GLU A 181 21.07 -23.63 -8.81
C GLU A 181 22.26 -23.39 -7.89
N SER A 182 23.25 -24.26 -7.99
CA SER A 182 24.46 -24.24 -7.16
C SER A 182 25.66 -23.65 -7.90
N ASP A 183 25.68 -23.75 -9.23
CA ASP A 183 26.72 -23.10 -10.05
C ASP A 183 26.45 -21.60 -10.18
N GLU A 184 27.43 -20.79 -9.78
CA GLU A 184 27.34 -19.34 -9.81
C GLU A 184 27.27 -18.78 -11.25
N THR A 185 27.85 -19.46 -12.24
CA THR A 185 27.81 -19.02 -13.64
C THR A 185 26.39 -19.18 -14.22
N GLU A 186 25.81 -20.36 -14.08
CA GLU A 186 24.43 -20.64 -14.49
C GLU A 186 23.39 -19.82 -13.71
N LYS A 187 23.63 -19.61 -12.41
CA LYS A 187 22.79 -18.74 -11.58
C LYS A 187 22.80 -17.30 -12.06
N GLN A 188 23.96 -16.76 -12.46
CA GLN A 188 24.04 -15.44 -13.10
C GLN A 188 23.28 -15.41 -14.42
N ARG A 189 23.40 -16.45 -15.26
CA ARG A 189 22.64 -16.57 -16.53
C ARG A 189 21.14 -16.52 -16.29
N LEU A 190 20.62 -17.30 -15.34
CA LEU A 190 19.20 -17.33 -14.97
C LEU A 190 18.72 -15.98 -14.42
N CYS A 191 19.57 -15.28 -13.66
CA CYS A 191 19.27 -13.93 -13.18
C CYS A 191 19.20 -12.90 -14.32
N VAL A 192 20.10 -13.00 -15.31
CA VAL A 192 20.04 -12.17 -16.53
C VAL A 192 18.75 -12.47 -17.29
N GLU A 193 18.39 -13.74 -17.48
CA GLU A 193 17.14 -14.14 -18.13
C GLU A 193 15.91 -13.57 -17.41
N SER A 194 15.86 -13.68 -16.07
CA SER A 194 14.80 -13.08 -15.25
C SER A 194 14.72 -11.57 -15.42
N ARG A 195 15.87 -10.89 -15.48
CA ARG A 195 15.93 -9.44 -15.70
C ARG A 195 15.44 -9.06 -17.10
N VAL A 196 15.86 -9.77 -18.13
CA VAL A 196 15.43 -9.55 -19.52
C VAL A 196 13.92 -9.77 -19.65
N HIS A 197 13.38 -10.82 -19.06
CA HIS A 197 11.94 -11.09 -19.06
C HIS A 197 11.12 -9.93 -18.47
N LYS A 198 11.56 -9.39 -17.32
CA LYS A 198 10.96 -8.21 -16.69
C LYS A 198 11.11 -6.94 -17.53
N LEU A 199 12.26 -6.75 -18.19
CA LEU A 199 12.49 -5.61 -19.08
C LEU A 199 11.58 -5.67 -20.30
N LYS A 200 11.38 -6.85 -20.90
CA LYS A 200 10.43 -7.02 -22.02
C LYS A 200 9.00 -6.66 -21.62
N ALA A 201 8.56 -7.10 -20.43
CA ALA A 201 7.26 -6.69 -19.90
C ALA A 201 7.15 -5.17 -19.69
N LYS A 202 8.20 -4.53 -19.14
CA LYS A 202 8.24 -3.07 -18.98
C LYS A 202 8.20 -2.34 -20.32
N ALA A 203 8.93 -2.83 -21.32
CA ALA A 203 8.95 -2.28 -22.68
C ALA A 203 7.58 -2.39 -23.34
N PHE A 204 6.87 -3.53 -23.16
CA PHE A 204 5.50 -3.69 -23.64
C PHE A 204 4.58 -2.60 -23.07
N TYR A 205 4.59 -2.37 -21.76
CA TYR A 205 3.76 -1.31 -21.16
C TYR A 205 4.15 0.10 -21.60
N ALA A 206 5.42 0.35 -21.93
CA ALA A 206 5.83 1.62 -22.51
C ALA A 206 5.23 1.79 -23.91
N LEU A 207 5.23 0.72 -24.71
CA LEU A 207 4.66 0.67 -26.05
C LEU A 207 3.14 0.87 -26.03
N VAL A 208 2.38 0.22 -25.13
CA VAL A 208 0.91 0.39 -25.04
C VAL A 208 0.51 1.79 -24.54
N LYS A 209 1.44 2.55 -23.96
CA LYS A 209 1.22 3.93 -23.48
C LYS A 209 1.62 5.00 -24.50
N GLU A 210 2.30 4.60 -25.56
CA GLU A 210 2.77 5.54 -26.57
C GLU A 210 1.60 6.10 -27.38
N GLU A 211 1.60 7.41 -27.53
CA GLU A 211 0.64 8.15 -28.36
C GLU A 211 1.44 8.99 -29.36
N GLN A 212 1.10 8.87 -30.64
CA GLN A 212 1.66 9.66 -31.73
C GLN A 212 0.51 10.07 -32.65
N SER A 213 0.62 11.23 -33.28
CA SER A 213 -0.45 11.77 -34.13
C SER A 213 -0.72 10.92 -35.37
N ASP A 214 0.29 10.23 -35.91
CA ASP A 214 0.19 9.34 -37.09
C ASP A 214 0.00 7.86 -36.73
N LEU A 215 -0.26 7.56 -35.45
CA LEU A 215 -0.39 6.21 -34.91
C LEU A 215 -1.80 5.99 -34.35
N LYS A 216 -2.47 4.93 -34.83
CA LYS A 216 -3.67 4.40 -34.19
C LYS A 216 -3.36 3.08 -33.51
N THR A 217 -3.75 2.93 -32.24
CA THR A 217 -3.58 1.68 -31.49
C THR A 217 -4.94 1.03 -31.27
N LEU A 218 -5.07 -0.24 -31.63
CA LEU A 218 -6.22 -1.08 -31.35
C LEU A 218 -5.74 -2.26 -30.52
N SER A 219 -6.31 -2.44 -29.34
CA SER A 219 -6.04 -3.59 -28.49
C SER A 219 -7.28 -4.48 -28.44
N PHE A 220 -7.13 -5.77 -28.66
CA PHE A 220 -8.26 -6.69 -28.69
C PHE A 220 -7.96 -7.99 -27.99
N ASP A 221 -8.99 -8.53 -27.36
CA ASP A 221 -8.94 -9.79 -26.65
C ASP A 221 -10.35 -10.39 -26.53
N CYS A 222 -10.41 -11.68 -26.23
CA CYS A 222 -11.65 -12.39 -25.99
C CYS A 222 -11.85 -12.66 -24.50
N GLN A 223 -12.99 -12.24 -23.96
CA GLN A 223 -13.38 -12.60 -22.62
C GLN A 223 -13.46 -14.12 -22.45
N LYS A 224 -13.31 -14.59 -21.21
CA LYS A 224 -13.68 -15.95 -20.82
C LYS A 224 -15.10 -16.24 -21.28
N ASN A 225 -15.32 -17.46 -21.81
CA ASN A 225 -16.62 -17.89 -22.30
C ASN A 225 -17.70 -17.70 -21.23
N LEU A 226 -18.79 -17.05 -21.60
CA LEU A 226 -19.88 -16.71 -20.69
C LEU A 226 -20.95 -17.82 -20.78
N PRO A 227 -21.16 -18.61 -19.71
CA PRO A 227 -22.07 -19.76 -19.76
C PRO A 227 -23.54 -19.32 -19.85
N LEU A 228 -24.31 -20.07 -20.65
CA LEU A 228 -25.74 -19.94 -20.87
C LEU A 228 -26.46 -21.31 -20.68
N PRO A 229 -27.47 -21.41 -19.81
CA PRO A 229 -27.82 -20.45 -18.76
C PRO A 229 -26.78 -20.47 -17.63
N LYS A 230 -26.49 -19.31 -17.04
CA LYS A 230 -25.71 -19.26 -15.80
C LYS A 230 -26.56 -19.83 -14.66
N THR A 231 -26.11 -20.95 -14.10
CA THR A 231 -26.78 -21.67 -13.01
C THR A 231 -25.82 -21.85 -11.83
N PRO A 232 -26.31 -21.81 -10.58
CA PRO A 232 -25.50 -21.99 -9.37
C PRO A 232 -25.25 -23.47 -9.04
N ASP A 233 -25.93 -24.38 -9.76
CA ASP A 233 -25.81 -25.82 -9.57
C ASP A 233 -24.45 -26.33 -10.05
N GLN A 234 -23.82 -27.21 -9.28
CA GLN A 234 -22.58 -27.86 -9.70
C GLN A 234 -22.87 -28.98 -10.71
N ILE A 235 -24.10 -29.52 -10.75
CA ILE A 235 -24.45 -30.59 -11.69
C ILE A 235 -24.47 -30.07 -13.12
N THR A 236 -24.79 -28.79 -13.36
CA THR A 236 -24.74 -28.16 -14.68
C THR A 236 -23.32 -27.96 -15.22
N TYR A 237 -22.28 -28.30 -14.45
CA TYR A 237 -20.90 -28.46 -14.95
C TYR A 237 -20.72 -29.73 -15.80
N TYR A 238 -21.56 -30.76 -15.61
CA TYR A 238 -21.46 -32.03 -16.34
C TYR A 238 -22.10 -32.01 -17.74
N PRO A 239 -23.25 -31.37 -18.01
CA PRO A 239 -23.74 -31.14 -19.37
C PRO A 239 -23.01 -29.98 -20.04
N ARG A 240 -22.82 -30.06 -21.37
CA ARG A 240 -22.22 -28.96 -22.15
C ARG A 240 -23.15 -27.76 -22.16
N GLN A 241 -22.72 -26.66 -21.52
CA GLN A 241 -23.42 -25.37 -21.57
C GLN A 241 -23.15 -24.67 -22.89
N LEU A 242 -24.13 -23.94 -23.41
CA LEU A 242 -23.95 -23.03 -24.54
C LEU A 242 -23.13 -21.82 -24.06
N TYR A 243 -22.22 -21.31 -24.89
CA TYR A 243 -21.46 -20.12 -24.56
C TYR A 243 -21.87 -18.90 -25.36
N LEU A 244 -21.93 -17.75 -24.68
CA LEU A 244 -21.82 -16.44 -25.32
C LEU A 244 -20.34 -16.05 -25.36
N TYR A 245 -19.90 -15.64 -26.53
CA TYR A 245 -18.57 -15.10 -26.74
C TYR A 245 -18.61 -13.58 -26.79
N ASN A 246 -17.59 -12.95 -26.21
CA ASN A 246 -17.39 -11.50 -26.25
C ASN A 246 -15.94 -11.22 -26.64
N CYS A 247 -15.73 -10.75 -27.87
CA CYS A 247 -14.44 -10.23 -28.35
C CYS A 247 -14.49 -8.71 -28.30
N THR A 248 -13.67 -8.09 -27.45
CA THR A 248 -13.69 -6.64 -27.28
C THR A 248 -12.47 -6.01 -27.92
N VAL A 249 -12.69 -5.00 -28.76
CA VAL A 249 -11.67 -4.14 -29.34
C VAL A 249 -11.72 -2.77 -28.68
N VAL A 250 -10.60 -2.32 -28.15
CA VAL A 250 -10.42 -0.99 -27.55
C VAL A 250 -9.53 -0.16 -28.46
N GLU A 251 -10.04 0.98 -28.90
CA GLU A 251 -9.30 1.98 -29.66
C GLU A 251 -8.64 3.00 -28.75
N GLY A 252 -7.38 3.32 -29.01
CA GLY A 252 -6.60 4.31 -28.28
C GLY A 252 -5.54 3.70 -27.36
N SER A 253 -4.86 4.58 -26.63
CA SER A 253 -3.80 4.17 -25.72
C SER A 253 -4.36 3.57 -24.43
N SER A 254 -3.50 2.88 -23.66
CA SER A 254 -3.90 2.40 -22.34
C SER A 254 -4.34 3.50 -21.35
N LYS A 255 -4.00 4.78 -21.58
CA LYS A 255 -4.42 5.90 -20.73
C LYS A 255 -5.74 6.53 -21.15
N ALA A 256 -6.20 6.29 -22.38
CA ALA A 256 -7.46 6.83 -22.85
C ALA A 256 -8.60 6.38 -21.92
N PRO A 257 -9.55 7.28 -21.59
CA PRO A 257 -10.75 6.87 -20.86
C PRO A 257 -11.49 5.83 -21.69
N MET A 258 -11.93 4.75 -21.06
CA MET A 258 -12.73 3.72 -21.72
C MET A 258 -14.17 4.20 -21.77
N THR A 259 -14.66 4.46 -22.96
CA THR A 259 -16.02 4.96 -23.22
C THR A 259 -16.64 4.15 -24.35
N ARG A 260 -17.95 4.29 -24.56
CA ARG A 260 -18.64 3.50 -25.61
C ARG A 260 -18.16 3.87 -27.01
N GLU A 261 -17.60 5.07 -27.18
CA GLU A 261 -17.06 5.55 -28.46
C GLU A 261 -15.74 4.88 -28.84
N ASN A 262 -15.03 4.26 -27.89
CA ASN A 262 -13.74 3.64 -28.14
C ASN A 262 -13.62 2.18 -27.66
N VAL A 263 -14.65 1.63 -27.01
CA VAL A 263 -14.73 0.22 -26.65
C VAL A 263 -15.86 -0.43 -27.46
N PHE A 264 -15.50 -1.42 -28.27
CA PHE A 264 -16.43 -2.15 -29.13
C PHE A 264 -16.44 -3.62 -28.76
N ALA A 265 -17.59 -4.14 -28.32
CA ALA A 265 -17.75 -5.54 -27.95
C ALA A 265 -18.52 -6.30 -29.04
N TYR A 266 -17.84 -7.27 -29.64
CA TYR A 266 -18.39 -8.16 -30.63
C TYR A 266 -18.91 -9.41 -29.94
N CYS A 267 -20.23 -9.60 -29.96
CA CYS A 267 -20.90 -10.68 -29.22
C CYS A 267 -21.62 -11.62 -30.17
N TRP A 268 -21.51 -12.93 -29.92
CA TRP A 268 -22.20 -14.00 -30.64
C TRP A 268 -22.26 -15.25 -29.78
N THR A 269 -23.22 -16.13 -30.06
CA THR A 269 -23.37 -17.40 -29.34
C THR A 269 -22.71 -18.56 -30.09
N GLU A 270 -22.38 -19.62 -29.37
CA GLU A 270 -21.69 -20.81 -29.91
C GLU A 270 -22.50 -21.54 -31.00
N ASP A 271 -23.82 -21.40 -31.03
CA ASP A 271 -24.69 -21.92 -32.08
C ASP A 271 -24.67 -21.08 -33.37
N GLU A 272 -24.32 -19.80 -33.28
CA GLU A 272 -24.18 -18.92 -34.45
C GLU A 272 -22.83 -19.14 -35.14
N TYR A 273 -21.73 -19.00 -34.38
CA TYR A 273 -20.36 -19.14 -34.90
C TYR A 273 -19.39 -19.71 -33.86
N ALA A 274 -18.30 -20.30 -34.35
CA ALA A 274 -17.22 -20.77 -33.50
C ALA A 274 -16.42 -19.62 -32.89
N LYS A 275 -15.55 -19.92 -31.90
CA LYS A 275 -14.54 -18.99 -31.38
C LYS A 275 -13.16 -19.29 -31.97
N GLY A 276 -13.01 -19.09 -33.28
CA GLY A 276 -11.80 -19.42 -34.03
C GLY A 276 -11.09 -18.20 -34.64
N ALA A 277 -9.96 -18.45 -35.30
CA ALA A 277 -9.17 -17.41 -35.95
C ALA A 277 -9.95 -16.62 -37.01
N ASN A 278 -10.89 -17.26 -37.73
CA ASN A 278 -11.70 -16.60 -38.74
C ASN A 278 -12.61 -15.54 -38.11
N GLU A 279 -13.33 -15.90 -37.05
CA GLU A 279 -14.26 -14.98 -36.37
C GLU A 279 -13.50 -13.81 -35.75
N ILE A 280 -12.36 -14.06 -35.10
CA ILE A 280 -11.54 -12.98 -34.53
C ILE A 280 -10.97 -12.08 -35.62
N THR A 281 -10.57 -12.65 -36.75
CA THR A 281 -10.07 -11.88 -37.90
C THR A 281 -11.19 -11.05 -38.53
N SER A 282 -12.42 -11.58 -38.64
CA SER A 282 -13.60 -10.84 -39.13
C SER A 282 -14.00 -9.69 -38.20
N VAL A 283 -13.94 -9.90 -36.87
CA VAL A 283 -14.13 -8.84 -35.88
C VAL A 283 -13.16 -7.69 -36.13
N LEU A 284 -11.87 -8.02 -36.27
CA LEU A 284 -10.85 -7.00 -36.48
C LEU A 284 -10.97 -6.34 -37.86
N TRP A 285 -11.28 -7.10 -38.90
CA TRP A 285 -11.55 -6.58 -40.25
C TRP A 285 -12.68 -5.56 -40.23
N HIS A 286 -13.82 -5.91 -39.60
CA HIS A 286 -14.94 -5.01 -39.43
C HIS A 286 -14.53 -3.76 -38.65
N ARG A 287 -13.79 -3.92 -37.54
CA ARG A 287 -13.36 -2.77 -36.75
C ARG A 287 -12.46 -1.85 -37.56
N LEU A 288 -11.45 -2.37 -38.22
CA LEU A 288 -10.56 -1.60 -39.09
C LEU A 288 -11.33 -0.90 -40.21
N GLY A 289 -12.31 -1.58 -40.85
CA GLY A 289 -13.16 -0.99 -41.89
C GLY A 289 -14.01 0.19 -41.45
N ASN A 290 -14.30 0.28 -40.15
CA ASN A 290 -15.13 1.34 -39.56
C ASN A 290 -14.31 2.39 -38.79
N THR A 291 -12.98 2.26 -38.72
CA THR A 291 -12.11 3.19 -37.98
C THR A 291 -11.65 4.33 -38.88
N ASP A 292 -11.67 5.56 -38.37
CA ASP A 292 -11.12 6.71 -39.08
C ASP A 292 -9.58 6.71 -39.03
N PHE A 293 -8.98 6.65 -40.21
CA PHE A 293 -7.53 6.69 -40.43
C PHE A 293 -7.04 8.04 -40.98
N THR A 294 -7.85 9.09 -40.94
CA THR A 294 -7.43 10.44 -41.37
C THR A 294 -6.17 10.87 -40.60
N GLY A 295 -5.09 11.14 -41.34
CA GLY A 295 -3.80 11.50 -40.76
C GLY A 295 -3.00 10.35 -40.13
N ILE A 296 -3.48 9.11 -40.22
CA ILE A 296 -2.81 7.92 -39.66
C ILE A 296 -1.98 7.22 -40.74
N ARG A 297 -0.72 6.92 -40.41
CA ARG A 297 0.20 6.18 -41.27
C ARG A 297 0.46 4.77 -40.75
N THR A 298 0.44 4.61 -39.43
CA THR A 298 0.77 3.35 -38.75
C THR A 298 -0.42 2.89 -37.90
N VAL A 299 -0.81 1.63 -38.06
CA VAL A 299 -1.80 0.97 -37.21
C VAL A 299 -1.09 -0.05 -36.33
N ARG A 300 -1.28 0.03 -35.03
CA ARG A 300 -0.74 -0.89 -34.05
C ARG A 300 -1.85 -1.76 -33.51
N LEU A 301 -1.70 -3.06 -33.70
CA LEU A 301 -2.60 -4.09 -33.24
C LEU A 301 -1.96 -4.78 -32.04
N ILE A 302 -2.65 -4.83 -30.91
CA ILE A 302 -2.16 -5.46 -29.69
C ILE A 302 -3.13 -6.57 -29.32
N ALA A 303 -2.64 -7.80 -29.28
CA ALA A 303 -3.44 -8.98 -29.00
C ALA A 303 -2.64 -10.00 -28.21
N ASP A 304 -3.32 -10.96 -27.58
CA ASP A 304 -2.65 -12.07 -26.94
C ASP A 304 -1.90 -12.96 -27.98
N GLY A 305 -0.95 -13.76 -27.51
CA GLY A 305 -0.12 -14.60 -28.36
C GLY A 305 -0.78 -15.92 -28.80
N CYS A 306 -2.11 -16.07 -28.70
CA CYS A 306 -2.81 -17.33 -28.92
C CYS A 306 -2.75 -17.75 -30.40
N PRO A 307 -2.12 -18.90 -30.76
CA PRO A 307 -2.03 -19.34 -32.15
C PRO A 307 -3.39 -19.63 -32.78
N GLY A 308 -4.33 -20.21 -32.02
CA GLY A 308 -5.67 -20.55 -32.52
C GLY A 308 -6.56 -19.34 -32.83
N GLN A 309 -6.17 -18.14 -32.40
CA GLN A 309 -6.98 -16.93 -32.55
C GLN A 309 -6.20 -15.81 -33.26
N ASN A 310 -5.06 -15.39 -32.70
CA ASN A 310 -4.40 -14.14 -33.08
C ASN A 310 -3.03 -14.33 -33.75
N LYS A 311 -2.25 -15.32 -33.32
CA LYS A 311 -0.89 -15.56 -33.82
C LYS A 311 -0.86 -16.66 -34.89
N ASN A 312 -1.54 -16.41 -36.00
CA ASN A 312 -1.65 -17.32 -37.14
C ASN A 312 -1.56 -16.60 -38.50
N SER A 313 -1.48 -17.38 -39.57
CA SER A 313 -1.41 -16.87 -40.95
C SER A 313 -2.66 -16.13 -41.39
N ILE A 314 -3.85 -16.48 -40.87
CA ILE A 314 -5.12 -15.84 -41.24
C ILE A 314 -5.10 -14.36 -40.82
N MET A 315 -4.74 -14.09 -39.55
CA MET A 315 -4.59 -12.73 -39.02
C MET A 315 -3.55 -11.91 -39.81
N LEU A 316 -2.40 -12.52 -40.11
CA LEU A 316 -1.34 -11.86 -40.90
C LEU A 316 -1.79 -11.56 -42.34
N THR A 317 -2.52 -12.48 -42.97
CA THR A 317 -3.03 -12.33 -44.33
C THR A 317 -4.06 -11.22 -44.39
N MET A 318 -4.99 -11.16 -43.43
CA MET A 318 -5.93 -10.04 -43.31
C MET A 318 -5.20 -8.70 -43.16
N CYS A 319 -4.18 -8.63 -42.29
CA CYS A 319 -3.42 -7.41 -42.10
C CYS A 319 -2.68 -6.96 -43.36
N SER A 320 -2.21 -7.90 -44.20
CA SER A 320 -1.50 -7.58 -45.45
C SER A 320 -2.36 -6.86 -46.50
N LYS A 321 -3.68 -6.93 -46.38
CA LYS A 321 -4.63 -6.26 -47.28
C LYS A 321 -4.66 -4.74 -47.08
N TRP A 322 -4.23 -4.24 -45.92
CA TRP A 322 -4.28 -2.83 -45.58
C TRP A 322 -3.05 -2.09 -46.12
N LEU A 323 -3.27 -0.95 -46.79
CA LEU A 323 -2.20 -0.11 -47.37
C LEU A 323 -1.41 0.71 -46.33
N LEU A 324 -1.74 0.56 -45.05
CA LEU A 324 -1.06 1.20 -43.92
C LEU A 324 0.05 0.29 -43.38
N ILE A 325 1.00 0.88 -42.64
CA ILE A 325 1.99 0.09 -41.91
C ILE A 325 1.29 -0.53 -40.70
N VAL A 326 0.88 -1.80 -40.82
CA VAL A 326 0.28 -2.56 -39.72
C VAL A 326 1.36 -3.23 -38.89
N ARG A 327 1.38 -2.96 -37.59
CA ARG A 327 2.29 -3.57 -36.61
C ARG A 327 1.48 -4.38 -35.60
N ILE A 328 1.62 -5.70 -35.63
CA ILE A 328 1.03 -6.57 -34.61
C ILE A 328 2.05 -6.80 -33.50
N VAL A 329 1.63 -6.57 -32.25
CA VAL A 329 2.46 -6.69 -31.06
C VAL A 329 1.82 -7.71 -30.12
N PHE A 330 2.58 -8.77 -29.84
CA PHE A 330 2.19 -9.80 -28.87
C PHE A 330 2.92 -9.59 -27.54
N PRO A 331 2.20 -9.57 -26.41
CA PRO A 331 2.78 -9.40 -25.10
C PRO A 331 3.64 -10.60 -24.66
N VAL A 332 4.46 -10.36 -23.64
CA VAL A 332 5.10 -11.44 -22.90
C VAL A 332 4.08 -12.07 -21.95
N VAL A 333 3.95 -13.39 -22.02
CA VAL A 333 3.00 -14.18 -21.23
C VAL A 333 3.17 -13.91 -19.72
N GLY A 334 2.04 -13.73 -19.02
CA GLY A 334 1.97 -13.64 -17.55
C GLY A 334 2.30 -12.27 -16.95
N HIS A 335 2.67 -11.27 -17.75
CA HIS A 335 2.93 -9.91 -17.27
C HIS A 335 2.14 -8.82 -17.98
N SER A 336 1.26 -9.17 -18.90
CA SER A 336 0.61 -8.22 -19.76
C SER A 336 -0.90 -8.25 -19.56
N PHE A 337 -1.41 -7.17 -18.97
CA PHE A 337 -2.83 -6.85 -18.99
C PHE A 337 -3.09 -5.99 -20.21
N LEU A 338 -4.01 -6.43 -21.05
CA LEU A 338 -4.47 -5.71 -22.23
C LEU A 338 -5.58 -4.72 -21.83
N PRO A 339 -5.78 -3.62 -22.59
CA PRO A 339 -6.88 -2.71 -22.33
C PRO A 339 -8.26 -3.39 -22.21
N PRO A 340 -8.66 -4.36 -23.07
CA PRO A 340 -9.93 -5.08 -22.92
C PRO A 340 -10.12 -5.76 -21.55
N ASP A 341 -9.06 -6.22 -20.87
CA ASP A 341 -9.15 -6.88 -19.56
C ASP A 341 -9.85 -6.01 -18.50
N ARG A 342 -9.69 -4.69 -18.59
CA ARG A 342 -10.38 -3.75 -17.70
C ARG A 342 -11.89 -3.79 -17.90
N VAL A 343 -12.34 -3.85 -19.15
CA VAL A 343 -13.76 -3.95 -19.51
C VAL A 343 -14.32 -5.29 -19.03
N PHE A 344 -13.57 -6.38 -19.24
CA PHE A 344 -13.96 -7.71 -18.77
C PHE A 344 -14.10 -7.77 -17.25
N ALA A 345 -13.19 -7.13 -16.50
CA ALA A 345 -13.28 -7.07 -15.05
C ALA A 345 -14.54 -6.34 -14.56
N HIS A 346 -14.98 -5.30 -15.27
CA HIS A 346 -16.23 -4.60 -14.96
C HIS A 346 -17.46 -5.49 -15.25
N VAL A 347 -17.51 -6.11 -16.43
CA VAL A 347 -18.57 -7.07 -16.80
C VAL A 347 -18.62 -8.24 -15.83
N GLU A 348 -17.47 -8.80 -15.44
CA GLU A 348 -17.40 -9.92 -14.51
C GLU A 348 -17.90 -9.53 -13.11
N LYS A 349 -17.56 -8.32 -12.64
CA LYS A 349 -18.03 -7.81 -11.35
C LYS A 349 -19.55 -7.68 -11.29
N GLU A 350 -20.20 -7.31 -12.39
CA GLU A 350 -21.64 -7.17 -12.47
C GLU A 350 -22.34 -8.51 -12.65
N THR A 351 -21.85 -9.34 -13.58
CA THR A 351 -22.39 -10.69 -13.80
C THR A 351 -22.27 -11.59 -12.57
N ARG A 352 -21.25 -11.41 -11.71
CA ARG A 352 -21.13 -12.14 -10.43
C ARG A 352 -22.28 -11.87 -9.45
N LYS A 353 -22.98 -10.74 -9.56
CA LYS A 353 -24.12 -10.40 -8.68
C LYS A 353 -25.42 -11.06 -9.11
N LEU A 354 -25.47 -11.60 -10.33
CA LEU A 354 -26.65 -12.28 -10.86
C LEU A 354 -26.56 -13.77 -10.52
N GLU A 355 -27.51 -14.26 -9.70
CA GLU A 355 -27.50 -15.64 -9.17
C GLU A 355 -28.02 -16.69 -10.17
N CYS A 356 -29.05 -16.39 -10.97
CA CYS A 356 -29.65 -17.32 -11.96
C CYS A 356 -30.21 -16.57 -13.20
N ASN A 357 -30.40 -17.32 -14.31
CA ASN A 357 -31.14 -16.93 -15.52
C ASN A 357 -30.56 -15.79 -16.35
N ILE A 358 -29.25 -15.82 -16.61
CA ILE A 358 -28.67 -14.91 -17.61
C ILE A 358 -29.03 -15.43 -18.99
N THR A 359 -29.94 -14.73 -19.68
CA THR A 359 -30.15 -14.89 -21.12
C THR A 359 -29.04 -14.15 -21.88
N PRO A 360 -28.83 -14.42 -23.19
CA PRO A 360 -27.92 -13.64 -24.01
C PRO A 360 -28.15 -12.13 -23.86
N GLU A 361 -29.42 -11.69 -23.83
CA GLU A 361 -29.81 -10.29 -23.70
C GLU A 361 -29.29 -9.66 -22.41
N ASN A 362 -29.33 -10.39 -21.29
CA ASN A 362 -28.82 -9.85 -20.03
C ASN A 362 -27.30 -9.67 -20.04
N TYR A 363 -26.54 -10.58 -20.67
CA TYR A 363 -25.11 -10.34 -20.88
C TYR A 363 -24.89 -9.15 -21.81
N LEU A 364 -25.66 -9.05 -22.90
CA LEU A 364 -25.57 -7.93 -23.83
C LEU A 364 -25.86 -6.60 -23.12
N ASP A 365 -26.88 -6.50 -22.28
CA ASP A 365 -27.18 -5.28 -21.52
C ASP A 365 -26.01 -4.86 -20.61
N ILE A 366 -25.40 -5.81 -19.90
CA ILE A 366 -24.24 -5.54 -19.04
C ILE A 366 -23.03 -5.13 -19.89
N ILE A 367 -22.73 -5.85 -20.96
CA ILE A 367 -21.61 -5.54 -21.86
C ILE A 367 -21.81 -4.16 -22.51
N GLY A 368 -23.03 -3.88 -22.97
CA GLY A 368 -23.46 -2.62 -23.58
C GLY A 368 -23.43 -1.45 -22.61
N SER A 369 -23.43 -1.70 -21.30
CA SER A 369 -23.24 -0.63 -20.32
C SER A 369 -21.83 -0.01 -20.42
N HIS A 370 -20.82 -0.82 -20.77
CA HIS A 370 -19.40 -0.46 -20.82
C HIS A 370 -18.83 -0.32 -22.24
N SER A 371 -19.58 -0.69 -23.27
CA SER A 371 -19.08 -0.78 -24.65
C SER A 371 -20.19 -0.58 -25.68
N THR A 372 -19.81 -0.28 -26.92
CA THR A 372 -20.72 -0.36 -28.07
C THR A 372 -20.78 -1.81 -28.55
N ILE A 373 -21.97 -2.40 -28.54
CA ILE A 373 -22.19 -3.78 -28.97
C ILE A 373 -22.27 -3.85 -30.50
N VAL A 374 -21.60 -4.84 -31.07
CA VAL A 374 -21.75 -5.28 -32.46
C VAL A 374 -22.07 -6.76 -32.44
N ARG A 375 -23.13 -7.20 -33.14
CA ARG A 375 -23.37 -8.63 -33.33
C ARG A 375 -22.49 -9.14 -34.46
N LEU A 376 -21.85 -10.29 -34.27
CA LEU A 376 -21.08 -10.94 -35.33
C LEU A 376 -22.06 -11.67 -36.26
N GLY A 377 -22.08 -11.31 -37.54
CA GLY A 377 -23.04 -11.84 -38.53
C GLY A 377 -23.61 -10.73 -39.38
#